data_AF-A0A2P9EEY5-F1
#
_entry.id   AF-A0A2P9EEY5-F1
#
_cell.length_a   1.000
_cell.length_b   1.000
_cell.length_c   1.000
_cell.angle_alpha   90.00
_cell.angle_beta   90.00
_cell.angle_gamma   90.00
#
_symmetry.space_group_name_H-M   'P 1'
#
loop_
_entity.id
_entity.type
_entity.pdbx_description
1 polymer ?
#
loop_
_entity_poly.entity_id
_entity_poly.type
_entity_poly.pdbx_seq_one_letter_code
_entity_poly.pdbx_strand_id
1 'polypeptide(L)' 'MNAVMAIADYLGVKNQIEVIEYSAESVQVEWRNPKTKQLIHRDYTFANSFVKDFEKALKSNMKFY' A
#
# COMPACT_ATOMS: atom_id res chain seq x y z
N MET A 1 9.39 9.32 2.12
CA MET A 1 7.92 9.19 1.96
C MET A 1 7.64 7.74 1.65
N ASN A 2 6.81 7.07 2.46
CA ASN A 2 6.67 5.60 2.45
C ASN A 2 6.18 5.12 1.07
N ALA A 3 6.89 4.19 0.40
CA ALA A 3 6.57 3.78 -0.98
C ALA A 3 5.13 3.24 -1.10
N VAL A 4 4.60 2.66 -0.02
CA VAL A 4 3.21 2.25 0.13
C VAL A 4 2.24 3.43 -0.04
N MET A 5 2.52 4.55 0.62
CA MET A 5 1.67 5.74 0.57
C MET A 5 1.69 6.40 -0.81
N ALA A 6 2.84 6.37 -1.50
CA ALA A 6 2.95 6.90 -2.86
C ALA A 6 2.08 6.11 -3.85
N ILE A 7 2.03 4.79 -3.70
CA ILE A 7 1.24 3.91 -4.57
C ILE A 7 -0.24 3.99 -4.23
N ALA A 8 -0.57 4.05 -2.94
CA ALA A 8 -1.94 4.29 -2.54
C ALA A 8 -2.47 5.65 -3.05
N ASP A 9 -1.61 6.67 -3.17
CA ASP A 9 -1.95 7.95 -3.80
C ASP A 9 -2.21 7.78 -5.30
N TYR A 10 -1.29 7.11 -6.00
CA TYR A 10 -1.42 6.83 -7.43
C TYR A 10 -2.70 6.07 -7.78
N LEU A 11 -3.10 5.12 -6.92
CA LEU A 11 -4.31 4.33 -7.07
C LEU A 11 -5.58 5.03 -6.52
N GLY A 12 -5.47 6.24 -5.98
CA GLY A 12 -6.60 7.02 -5.46
C GLY A 12 -7.22 6.47 -4.16
N VAL A 13 -6.50 5.61 -3.45
CA VAL A 13 -6.97 4.88 -2.26
C VAL A 13 -6.19 5.22 -1.00
N LYS A 14 -5.35 6.27 -1.03
CA LYS A 14 -4.54 6.74 0.10
C LYS A 14 -5.34 7.04 1.37
N ASN A 15 -6.56 7.54 1.22
CA ASN A 15 -7.45 7.81 2.35
C ASN A 15 -8.09 6.54 2.94
N GLN A 16 -7.90 5.40 2.28
CA GLN A 16 -8.45 4.10 2.66
C GLN A 16 -7.34 3.13 3.10
N ILE A 17 -6.06 3.51 3.07
CA ILE A 17 -4.95 2.65 3.51
C ILE A 17 -4.44 3.11 4.87
N GLU A 18 -4.18 2.16 5.76
CA GLU A 18 -3.57 2.38 7.06
C GLU A 18 -2.38 1.43 7.21
N VAL A 19 -1.21 1.97 7.56
CA VAL A 19 -0.01 1.17 7.83
C VAL A 19 -0.08 0.72 9.29
N ILE A 20 -0.19 -0.59 9.51
CA ILE A 20 -0.32 -1.18 10.84
C ILE A 20 1.05 -1.50 11.41
N GLU A 21 1.97 -1.99 10.56
CA GLU A 21 3.33 -2.31 10.95
C GLU A 21 4.30 -1.93 9.83
N TYR A 22 5.45 -1.40 10.23
CA TYR A 22 6.55 -1.10 9.34
C TYR A 22 7.85 -1.57 9.99
N SER A 23 8.43 -2.65 9.48
CA SER A 23 9.72 -3.19 9.91
C SER A 23 10.74 -3.09 8.77
N ALA A 24 11.99 -3.47 9.05
CA ALA A 24 13.03 -3.56 8.02
C ALA A 24 12.75 -4.67 6.99
N GLU A 25 11.92 -5.65 7.34
CA GLU A 25 11.70 -6.87 6.55
C GLU A 25 10.28 -6.97 5.98
N SER A 26 9.32 -6.25 6.56
CA SER A 26 7.90 -6.35 6.23
C SER A 26 7.16 -5.04 6.42
N VAL A 27 6.12 -4.84 5.61
CA VAL A 27 5.14 -3.77 5.81
C VAL A 27 3.75 -4.37 5.81
N GLN A 28 3.00 -4.15 6.89
CA GLN A 28 1.61 -4.57 6.99
C GLN A 28 0.70 -3.37 6.80
N VAL A 29 -0.25 -3.51 5.88
CA VAL A 29 -1.25 -2.50 5.57
C VAL A 29 -2.65 -3.08 5.64
N GLU A 30 -3.59 -2.27 6.11
CA GLU A 30 -5.01 -2.57 6.09
C GLU A 30 -5.74 -1.53 5.27
N TRP A 31 -6.80 -1.97 4.59
CA TRP A 31 -7.73 -1.07 3.97
C TRP A 31 -8.85 -0.79 4.95
N ARG A 32 -9.10 0.47 5.28
CA ARG A 32 -10.13 0.89 6.23
C ARG A 32 -10.96 2.02 5.68
N ASN A 33 -12.25 2.02 6.02
CA ASN A 33 -13.12 3.13 5.71
C ASN A 33 -12.67 4.37 6.49
N PRO A 34 -12.37 5.51 5.84
CA PRO A 34 -11.85 6.69 6.53
C PRO A 34 -12.80 7.25 7.58
N LYS A 35 -14.12 7.06 7.40
CA LYS A 35 -15.16 7.59 8.29
C LYS A 35 -15.49 6.63 9.43
N THR A 36 -15.64 5.33 9.14
CA THR A 36 -16.09 4.34 10.13
C THR A 36 -14.97 3.52 10.74
N LYS A 37 -13.74 3.62 10.21
CA LYS A 37 -12.56 2.82 10.58
C LYS A 37 -12.74 1.30 10.43
N GLN A 38 -13.85 0.86 9.85
CA GLN A 38 -14.12 -0.54 9.55
C GLN A 38 -13.18 -1.06 8.46
N LEU A 39 -12.80 -2.33 8.57
CA LEU A 39 -11.97 -3.00 7.58
C LEU A 39 -12.71 -3.11 6.24
N ILE A 40 -12.02 -2.77 5.15
CA ILE A 40 -12.49 -2.95 3.79
C ILE A 40 -11.81 -4.21 3.25
N HIS A 41 -12.60 -5.23 2.96
CA HIS A 41 -12.11 -6.40 2.25
C HIS A 41 -11.96 -6.06 0.76
N ARG A 42 -10.71 -6.04 0.28
CA ARG A 42 -10.40 -5.95 -1.15
C ARG A 42 -10.43 -7.34 -1.75
N ASP A 43 -10.85 -7.44 -2.99
CA ASP A 43 -10.72 -8.69 -3.74
C ASP A 43 -9.24 -9.03 -3.98
N TYR A 44 -9.00 -10.30 -4.29
CA TYR A 44 -7.66 -10.83 -4.54
C TYR A 44 -6.96 -10.13 -5.72
N THR A 45 -7.70 -9.79 -6.78
CA THR A 45 -7.14 -9.16 -7.98
C THR A 45 -6.58 -7.78 -7.68
N PHE A 46 -7.31 -6.99 -6.90
CA PHE A 46 -6.87 -5.69 -6.43
C PHE A 46 -5.63 -5.82 -5.55
N ALA A 47 -5.67 -6.70 -4.54
CA ALA A 47 -4.55 -6.90 -3.62
C ALA A 47 -3.28 -7.33 -4.34
N ASN A 48 -3.38 -8.28 -5.28
CA ASN A 48 -2.26 -8.75 -6.08
C ASN A 48 -1.69 -7.66 -6.99
N SER A 49 -2.55 -6.83 -7.61
CA SER A 49 -2.11 -5.72 -8.46
C SER A 49 -1.37 -4.65 -7.63
N PHE A 50 -1.90 -4.31 -6.45
CA PHE A 50 -1.25 -3.39 -5.53
C PHE A 50 0.16 -3.85 -5.13
N VAL A 51 0.32 -5.12 -4.77
CA VAL A 51 1.63 -5.70 -4.42
C VAL A 51 2.59 -5.63 -5.60
N LYS A 52 2.14 -5.97 -6.82
CA LYS A 52 2.99 -5.90 -8.02
C LYS A 52 3.44 -4.48 -8.35
N ASP A 53 2.54 -3.50 -8.24
CA ASP A 53 2.88 -2.09 -8.43
C ASP A 53 3.86 -1.62 -7.36
N PHE A 54 3.70 -2.10 -6.12
CA PHE A 54 4.63 -1.87 -5.02
C PHE A 54 6.02 -2.43 -5.25
N GLU A 55 6.14 -3.69 -5.63
CA GLU A 55 7.42 -4.28 -6.00
C GLU A 55 8.08 -3.55 -7.17
N LYS A 56 7.30 -3.14 -8.17
CA LYS A 56 7.80 -2.39 -9.33
C LYS A 56 8.31 -1.00 -8.93
N ALA A 57 7.59 -0.31 -8.06
CA ALA A 57 8.01 0.99 -7.54
C ALA A 57 9.29 0.89 -6.70
N LEU A 58 9.40 -0.15 -5.85
CA LEU A 58 10.62 -0.42 -5.09
C LEU A 58 11.82 -0.69 -6.00
N LYS A 59 11.67 -1.56 -7.02
CA LYS A 59 12.73 -1.86 -7.99
C LYS A 59 13.14 -0.64 -8.82
N SER A 60 12.18 0.24 -9.14
CA SER A 60 12.45 1.46 -9.92
C SER A 60 13.16 2.52 -9.08
N ASN A 61 12.81 2.64 -7.80
CA ASN A 61 13.47 3.55 -6.86
C ASN A 61 14.83 3.02 -6.33
N MET A 62 15.08 1.71 -6.38
CA MET A 62 16.39 1.11 -6.05
C MET A 62 17.49 1.41 -7.07
N LYS A 63 17.19 1.98 -8.24
CA LYS A 63 18.23 2.32 -9.25
C LYS A 63 19.13 3.50 -8.85
N PHE A 64 18.92 4.13 -7.69
CA PHE A 64 19.68 5.30 -7.25
C PHE A 64 20.20 5.23 -5.79
N TYR A 65 20.26 4.03 -5.18
CA TYR A 65 20.92 3.82 -3.89
C TYR A 65 22.21 3.02 -4.05
#